data_AF-A0A382ZZS7-F1
#
_entry.id   AF-A0A382ZZS7-F1
#
_cell.length_a   1.000
_cell.length_b   1.000
_cell.length_c   1.000
_cell.angle_alpha   90.00
_cell.angle_beta   90.00
_cell.angle_gamma   90.00
#
_symmetry.space_group_name_H-M   'P 1'
#
loop_
_entity.id
_entity.type
_entity.pdbx_description
1 polymer ?
#
loop_
_entity_poly.entity_id
_entity_poly.type
_entity_poly.pdbx_seq_one_letter_code
_entity_poly.pdbx_strand_id
1 'polypeptide(L)' 'MFRFVHAADLHLDSPCKGIGKTNAEVGKILRAATFEAYDNLIQLCIDEQADALLIAGDVFDGADHSLVGQIKFVELAQTN' A
#
# COMPACT_ATOMS: atom_id res chain seq x y z
N MET A 1 -20.16 -5.95 -18.19
CA MET A 1 -18.83 -5.71 -18.81
C MET A 1 -17.82 -5.91 -17.70
N PHE A 2 -16.79 -6.72 -17.89
CA PHE A 2 -15.78 -6.96 -16.85
C PHE A 2 -14.83 -5.76 -16.75
N ARG A 3 -14.59 -5.24 -15.55
CA ARG A 3 -13.64 -4.16 -15.27
C ARG A 3 -12.73 -4.56 -14.12
N PHE A 4 -11.44 -4.37 -14.31
CA PHE A 4 -10.45 -4.62 -13.27
C PHE A 4 -9.48 -3.46 -13.16
N VAL A 5 -8.90 -3.28 -11.97
CA VAL A 5 -7.81 -2.34 -11.70
C VAL A 5 -6.50 -3.13 -11.65
N HIS A 6 -5.43 -2.56 -12.19
CA HIS A 6 -4.09 -3.15 -12.14
C HIS A 6 -3.13 -2.20 -11.41
N ALA A 7 -2.40 -2.70 -10.43
CA ALA A 7 -1.41 -1.96 -9.66
C ALA A 7 -0.14 -2.81 -9.41
N ALA A 8 0.96 -2.16 -9.01
CA ALA A 8 2.23 -2.77 -8.63
C ALA A 8 3.01 -1.81 -7.72
N ASP A 9 4.15 -2.24 -7.19
CA ASP A 9 5.15 -1.39 -6.52
C ASP A 9 4.60 -0.62 -5.30
N LEU A 10 3.78 -1.27 -4.48
CA LEU A 10 3.16 -0.64 -3.31
C LEU A 10 4.18 -0.32 -2.21
N HIS A 11 5.20 -1.18 -2.03
CA HIS A 11 6.24 -1.03 -1.02
C HIS A 11 5.66 -0.63 0.36
N LEU A 12 4.62 -1.35 0.82
CA LEU A 12 3.90 -1.01 2.06
C LEU A 12 4.84 -0.98 3.26
N ASP A 13 4.68 0.06 4.07
CA ASP A 13 5.48 0.30 5.28
C ASP A 13 6.99 0.51 5.03
N SER A 14 7.40 0.70 3.77
CA SER A 14 8.82 0.80 3.45
C SER A 14 9.42 2.10 3.99
N PRO A 15 10.54 2.03 4.72
CA PRO A 15 11.15 3.22 5.29
C PRO A 15 11.80 4.06 4.18
N CYS A 16 11.49 5.36 4.13
CA CYS A 16 12.24 6.30 3.29
C CYS A 16 13.65 6.53 3.87
N LYS A 17 14.57 5.61 3.59
CA LYS A 17 15.92 5.53 4.21
C LYS A 17 16.76 6.80 4.08
N GLY A 18 16.54 7.61 3.04
CA GLY A 18 17.21 8.91 2.87
C GLY A 18 16.69 9.96 3.85
N ILE A 19 15.39 10.26 3.77
CA ILE A 19 14.74 11.35 4.52
C ILE A 19 14.54 10.98 6.00
N GLY A 20 14.24 9.71 6.31
CA GLY A 20 14.05 9.26 7.69
C GLY A 20 15.29 9.39 8.57
N LYS A 21 16.49 9.40 7.96
CA LYS A 21 17.76 9.63 8.69
C LYS A 21 17.99 11.10 9.04
N THR A 22 17.42 12.03 8.26
CA THR A 22 17.57 13.48 8.48
C THR A 22 16.40 14.07 9.27
N ASN A 23 15.20 13.51 9.13
CA ASN A 23 14.01 13.90 9.89
C ASN A 23 13.08 12.70 10.13
N ALA A 24 13.04 12.26 11.39
CA ALA A 24 12.23 11.11 11.80
C ALA A 24 10.72 11.33 11.63
N GLU A 25 10.22 12.54 11.85
CA GLU A 25 8.79 12.86 11.70
C GLU A 25 8.38 12.78 10.23
N VAL A 26 9.19 13.33 9.32
CA VAL A 26 8.94 13.21 7.88
C VAL A 26 9.03 11.74 7.45
N GLY A 27 9.97 10.97 7.99
CA GLY A 27 10.05 9.53 7.74
C GLY A 27 8.78 8.77 8.14
N LYS A 28 8.16 9.11 9.28
CA LYS A 28 6.88 8.53 9.71
C LYS A 28 5.74 8.89 8.77
N ILE A 29 5.65 10.15 8.35
CA ILE A 29 4.62 10.62 7.40
C ILE A 29 4.73 9.86 6.08
N LEU A 30 5.95 9.72 5.54
CA LEU A 30 6.16 9.00 4.28
C LEU A 30 5.82 7.51 4.39
N ARG A 31 6.10 6.86 5.53
CA ARG A 31 5.63 5.47 5.76
C ARG A 31 4.11 5.38 5.78
N ALA A 32 3.45 6.28 6.52
CA ALA A 32 1.98 6.32 6.59
C ALA A 32 1.34 6.55 5.21
N ALA A 33 1.96 7.38 4.37
CA ALA A 33 1.49 7.65 3.01
C ALA A 33 1.42 6.39 2.12
N THR A 34 2.26 5.38 2.35
CA THR A 34 2.17 4.11 1.60
C THR A 34 0.86 3.37 1.89
N PHE A 35 0.40 3.40 3.14
CA PHE A 35 -0.88 2.80 3.54
C PHE A 35 -2.06 3.62 3.04
N GLU A 36 -1.98 4.95 3.13
CA GLU A 36 -3.02 5.85 2.59
C GLU A 36 -3.17 5.69 1.06
N ALA A 37 -2.07 5.55 0.33
CA ALA A 37 -2.11 5.30 -1.10
C ALA A 37 -2.79 3.97 -1.45
N TYR A 38 -2.53 2.92 -0.66
CA TYR A 38 -3.19 1.62 -0.83
C TYR A 38 -4.68 1.68 -0.48
N ASP A 39 -5.06 2.38 0.60
CA ASP A 39 -6.46 2.61 0.96
C ASP A 39 -7.21 3.35 -0.17
N ASN A 40 -6.61 4.41 -0.71
CA ASN A 40 -7.16 5.14 -1.86
C ASN A 40 -7.30 4.26 -3.12
N LEU A 41 -6.38 3.32 -3.35
CA LEU A 41 -6.48 2.34 -4.44
C LEU A 41 -7.67 1.39 -4.23
N ILE A 42 -7.90 0.93 -3.00
CA ILE A 42 -9.07 0.11 -2.65
C ILE A 42 -10.36 0.93 -2.85
N GLN A 43 -10.40 2.17 -2.37
CA GLN A 43 -11.55 3.05 -2.56
C GLN A 43 -11.85 3.30 -4.05
N LEU A 44 -10.82 3.50 -4.88
CA LEU A 44 -10.98 3.60 -6.33
C LEU A 44 -11.61 2.34 -6.93
N CYS A 45 -11.21 1.14 -6.48
CA CYS A 45 -11.81 -0.11 -6.94
C CYS A 45 -13.30 -0.17 -6.57
N ILE A 46 -13.66 0.28 -5.37
CA ILE A 46 -15.05 0.33 -4.88
C ILE A 46 -15.88 1.34 -5.67
N ASP A 47 -15.41 2.58 -5.79
CA ASP A 47 -16.10 3.69 -6.45
C ASP A 47 -16.39 3.37 -7.92
N GLU A 48 -15.42 2.79 -8.59
CA GLU A 48 -15.59 2.40 -9.98
C GLU A 48 -16.46 1.13 -10.11
N GLN A 49 -16.65 0.34 -9.05
CA GLN A 49 -17.31 -0.98 -8.98
C GLN A 49 -16.50 -2.14 -9.59
N ALA A 50 -15.18 -2.13 -9.45
CA ALA A 50 -14.28 -3.10 -10.11
C ALA A 50 -14.60 -4.54 -9.71
N ASP A 51 -14.57 -5.46 -10.69
CA ASP A 51 -14.76 -6.90 -10.46
C ASP A 51 -13.50 -7.54 -9.86
N ALA A 52 -12.33 -6.95 -10.07
CA ALA A 52 -11.06 -7.43 -9.55
C ALA A 52 -10.01 -6.32 -9.42
N LEU A 53 -9.11 -6.49 -8.46
CA LEU A 53 -7.83 -5.77 -8.37
C LEU A 53 -6.69 -6.78 -8.59
N LEU A 54 -5.84 -6.52 -9.59
CA LEU A 54 -4.62 -7.28 -9.86
C LEU A 54 -3.42 -6.50 -9.34
N ILE A 55 -2.70 -7.07 -8.38
CA ILE A 55 -1.44 -6.53 -7.85
C ILE A 55 -0.29 -7.36 -8.41
N ALA A 56 0.53 -6.77 -9.28
CA ALA A 56 1.49 -7.49 -10.11
C ALA A 56 2.88 -7.70 -9.49
N GLY A 57 3.14 -7.15 -8.30
CA GLY A 57 4.43 -7.34 -7.61
C GLY A 57 4.76 -6.23 -6.62
N ASP A 58 5.89 -6.40 -5.93
CA ASP A 58 6.54 -5.41 -5.05
C ASP A 58 5.60 -4.77 -4.01
N VAL A 59 4.82 -5.63 -3.37
CA VAL A 59 3.93 -5.24 -2.25
C VAL A 59 4.74 -4.86 -1.01
N PHE A 60 5.88 -5.53 -0.78
CA PHE A 60 6.71 -5.34 0.41
C PHE A 60 8.20 -5.29 0.03
N ASP A 61 9.00 -4.53 0.77
CA ASP A 61 10.46 -4.54 0.65
C ASP A 61 11.08 -5.79 1.32
N GLY A 62 11.83 -6.58 0.55
CA GLY A 62 12.34 -7.91 0.93
C GLY A 62 13.43 -7.98 2.03
N ALA A 63 13.79 -6.86 2.66
CA ALA A 63 14.76 -6.86 3.78
C ALA A 63 14.10 -6.81 5.17
N ASP A 64 12.89 -6.27 5.25
CA ASP A 64 12.08 -6.17 6.47
C ASP A 64 10.63 -6.40 6.04
N HIS A 65 10.19 -7.65 6.04
CA HIS A 65 8.78 -7.96 5.92
C HIS A 65 8.08 -7.45 7.18
N SER A 66 7.71 -6.17 7.16
CA SER A 66 6.97 -5.58 8.27
C SER A 66 5.69 -6.36 8.48
N LEU A 67 5.57 -6.99 9.64
CA LEU A 67 4.35 -7.67 10.05
C LEU A 67 3.16 -6.70 10.02
N VAL A 68 3.40 -5.43 10.35
CA VAL A 68 2.38 -4.36 10.25
C VAL A 68 1.98 -4.16 8.80
N GLY A 69 2.94 -4.11 7.86
CA GLY A 69 2.68 -4.03 6.43
C GLY A 69 1.79 -5.16 5.93
N GLN A 70 2.08 -6.40 6.33
CA GLN A 70 1.28 -7.58 5.95
C GLN A 70 -0.12 -7.57 6.56
N ILE A 71 -0.25 -7.23 7.84
CA ILE A 71 -1.55 -7.13 8.51
C ILE A 71 -2.40 -6.07 7.82
N LYS A 72 -1.84 -4.88 7.56
CA LYS A 72 -2.56 -3.79 6.89
C LYS A 72 -2.94 -4.13 5.46
N PHE A 73 -2.09 -4.86 4.74
CA PHE A 73 -2.40 -5.34 3.39
C PHE A 73 -3.69 -6.18 3.36
N VAL A 74 -3.84 -7.08 4.33
CA VAL A 74 -5.03 -7.94 4.48
C VAL A 74 -6.23 -7.17 5.00
N GLU A 75 -6.06 -6.37 6.07
CA GLU A 75 -7.15 -5.60 6.68
C GLU A 75 -7.84 -4.68 5.67
N LEU A 76 -7.06 -3.88 4.95
CA LEU A 76 -7.60 -2.90 4.00
C LEU A 76 -8.26 -3.59 2.80
N ALA A 77 -7.72 -4.72 2.32
CA ALA A 77 -8.35 -5.50 1.24
C ALA A 77 -9.68 -6.17 1.66
N GLN A 78 -9.91 -6.37 2.96
CA GLN A 78 -11.09 -7.03 3.50
C GLN A 78 -12.18 -6.05 3.95
N THR A 79 -11.92 -4.75 3.88
CA THR A 79 -12.85 -3.74 4.35
C THR A 79 -13.96 -3.56 3.31
N ASN A 80 -15.17 -3.99 3.66
CA ASN A 80 -16.43 -3.65 2.99
C ASN A 80 -17.13 -2.54 3.77
#